data_AF-A0A850SH56-F1
#
_entry.id   AF-A0A850SH56-F1
#
_cell.length_a   1.000
_cell.length_b   1.000
_cell.length_c   1.000
_cell.angle_alpha   90.00
_cell.angle_beta   90.00
_cell.angle_gamma   90.00
#
_symmetry.space_group_name_H-M   'P 1'
#
loop_
_entity.id
_entity.type
_entity.pdbx_description
1 polymer ?
#
loop_
_entity_poly.entity_id
_entity_poly.type
_entity_poly.pdbx_seq_one_letter_code
_entity_poly.pdbx_strand_id
1 'polypeptide(L)'
;MEDRVNPPSVTGQFFRNLAVLMFAPSVILAWLPMIRCLMEGADYQWELPLFFWRTGGAGLSGDFWTLPVQAGLGTLLLYLGLRHPSRFSYWFLAIVLALYAVSWLLAYFMSPGDLVFRGDSLGVEFNIGLAGAFYSAVAAMFAILGARFEFALDRPRPVHPWTRANTIVLLMALAIVPAQFILFNRGPQHGANDALGVYATLAQWGLILLALLANRPHRRL
;
A
#
# COMPACT_ATOMS: atom_id res chain seq x y z
N MET A 1 -3.26 -33.74 -29.29
CA MET A 1 -2.17 -32.75 -29.18
C MET A 1 -2.39 -32.01 -27.88
N GLU A 2 -1.63 -32.32 -26.84
CA GLU A 2 -1.63 -31.54 -25.60
C GLU A 2 -0.81 -30.28 -25.84
N ASP A 3 -1.47 -29.12 -25.82
CA ASP A 3 -0.78 -27.83 -25.78
C ASP A 3 0.01 -27.76 -24.47
N ARG A 4 1.34 -27.92 -24.59
CA ARG A 4 2.24 -27.66 -23.48
C ARG A 4 2.20 -26.17 -23.18
N VAL A 5 1.40 -25.79 -22.19
CA VAL A 5 1.36 -24.44 -21.65
C VAL A 5 2.76 -24.13 -21.09
N ASN A 6 3.53 -23.34 -21.83
CA ASN A 6 4.84 -22.91 -21.37
C ASN A 6 4.69 -22.09 -20.09
N PRO A 7 5.46 -22.41 -19.02
CA PRO A 7 5.31 -21.74 -17.75
C PRO A 7 5.60 -20.23 -17.87
N PRO A 8 5.00 -19.40 -17.00
CA PRO A 8 5.29 -17.98 -16.93
C PRO A 8 6.79 -17.73 -16.67
N SER A 9 7.33 -16.62 -17.19
CA SER A 9 8.76 -16.32 -17.02
C SER A 9 9.06 -16.09 -15.55
N VAL A 10 10.04 -16.79 -15.00
CA VAL A 10 10.43 -16.66 -13.59
C VAL A 10 10.84 -15.20 -13.30
N THR A 11 11.55 -14.59 -14.23
CA THR A 11 12.00 -13.20 -14.17
C THR A 11 10.83 -12.19 -14.15
N GLY A 12 9.82 -12.37 -15.00
CA GLY A 12 8.66 -11.48 -15.04
C GLY A 12 7.85 -11.53 -13.75
N GLN A 13 7.62 -12.74 -13.24
CA GLN A 13 6.94 -12.96 -11.95
C GLN A 13 7.70 -12.35 -10.78
N PHE A 14 9.03 -12.43 -10.78
CA PHE A 14 9.87 -11.83 -9.75
C PHE A 14 9.68 -10.31 -9.70
N PHE A 15 9.85 -9.61 -10.84
CA PHE A 15 9.70 -8.15 -10.89
C PHE A 15 8.28 -7.70 -10.56
N ARG A 16 7.27 -8.45 -11.02
CA ARG A 16 5.88 -8.25 -10.61
C ARG A 16 5.75 -8.26 -9.09
N ASN A 17 6.14 -9.37 -8.47
CA ASN A 17 5.89 -9.59 -7.05
C ASN A 17 6.63 -8.53 -6.25
N LEU A 18 7.85 -8.18 -6.65
CA LEU A 18 8.65 -7.13 -6.02
C LEU A 18 7.98 -5.76 -6.12
N ALA A 19 7.52 -5.34 -7.31
CA ALA A 19 6.84 -4.06 -7.49
C ALA A 19 5.59 -3.93 -6.60
N VAL A 20 4.79 -5.00 -6.55
CA VAL A 20 3.55 -5.01 -5.76
C VAL A 20 3.83 -5.03 -4.26
N LEU A 21 4.82 -5.80 -3.82
CA LEU A 21 5.25 -5.82 -2.41
C LEU A 21 5.88 -4.49 -1.97
N MET A 22 6.60 -3.81 -2.86
CA MET A 22 7.09 -2.45 -2.61
C MET A 22 5.97 -1.40 -2.66
N PHE A 23 4.88 -1.63 -3.38
CA PHE A 23 3.77 -0.69 -3.35
C PHE A 23 2.93 -0.80 -2.06
N ALA A 24 2.89 -1.98 -1.45
CA ALA A 24 2.03 -2.26 -0.31
C ALA A 24 2.26 -1.33 0.92
N PRO A 25 3.50 -0.99 1.32
CA PRO A 25 3.73 -0.01 2.37
C PRO A 25 3.20 1.39 2.02
N SER A 26 3.23 1.81 0.76
CA SER A 26 2.75 3.15 0.38
C SER A 26 1.25 3.33 0.63
N VAL A 27 0.45 2.26 0.52
CA VAL A 27 -1.00 2.33 0.80
C VAL A 27 -1.27 2.56 2.29
N ILE A 28 -0.36 2.12 3.16
CA ILE A 28 -0.52 2.31 4.61
C ILE A 28 -0.47 3.79 5.01
N LEU A 29 0.21 4.62 4.21
CA LEU A 29 0.32 6.06 4.44
C LEU A 29 -1.04 6.75 4.33
N ALA A 30 -1.97 6.22 3.53
CA ALA A 30 -3.36 6.68 3.49
C ALA A 30 -4.27 5.88 4.43
N TRP A 31 -4.04 4.56 4.55
CA TRP A 31 -4.87 3.67 5.36
C TRP A 31 -4.84 4.02 6.85
N LEU A 32 -3.65 4.25 7.41
CA LEU A 32 -3.51 4.55 8.84
C LEU A 32 -4.18 5.88 9.21
N PRO A 33 -3.89 7.02 8.54
CA PRO A 33 -4.60 8.26 8.80
C PRO A 33 -6.11 8.16 8.62
N MET A 34 -6.60 7.39 7.63
CA MET A 34 -8.03 7.17 7.43
C MET A 34 -8.68 6.53 8.66
N ILE A 35 -8.08 5.45 9.18
CA ILE A 35 -8.58 4.75 10.38
C ILE A 35 -8.53 5.67 11.60
N ARG A 36 -7.42 6.40 11.79
CA ARG A 36 -7.27 7.35 12.91
C ARG A 36 -8.29 8.47 12.85
N CYS A 37 -8.52 9.08 11.68
CA CYS A 37 -9.55 10.10 11.50
C CYS A 37 -10.96 9.60 11.87
N LEU A 38 -11.29 8.35 11.53
CA LEU A 38 -12.58 7.75 11.84
C LEU A 38 -12.76 7.45 13.34
N MET A 39 -11.67 7.23 14.08
CA MET A 39 -11.71 6.75 15.46
C MET A 39 -11.38 7.84 16.50
N GLU A 40 -10.42 8.70 16.21
CA GLU A 40 -10.00 9.83 17.08
C GLU A 40 -10.77 11.13 16.78
N GLY A 41 -11.46 11.21 15.64
CA GLY A 41 -12.21 12.41 15.26
C GLY A 41 -11.30 13.62 15.09
N ALA A 42 -11.77 14.80 15.54
CA ALA A 42 -11.14 16.09 15.27
C ALA A 42 -9.76 16.28 15.93
N ASP A 43 -9.42 15.46 16.93
CA ASP A 43 -8.12 15.55 17.60
C ASP A 43 -6.98 15.08 16.69
N TYR A 44 -7.25 14.17 15.75
CA TYR A 44 -6.22 13.66 14.85
C TYR A 44 -6.06 14.57 13.62
N GLN A 45 -4.90 15.22 13.53
CA GLN A 45 -4.50 16.01 12.37
C GLN A 45 -3.66 15.17 11.42
N TRP A 46 -3.85 15.40 10.12
CA TRP A 46 -3.11 14.69 9.10
C TRP A 46 -2.82 15.60 7.91
N GLU A 47 -1.73 15.26 7.24
CA GLU A 47 -1.31 15.91 6.02
C GLU A 47 -0.58 14.91 5.15
N LEU A 48 -1.00 14.80 3.90
CA LEU A 48 -0.40 13.90 2.93
C LEU A 48 -0.33 14.57 1.56
N PRO A 49 0.77 14.36 0.82
CA PRO A 49 0.83 14.78 -0.56
C PRO A 49 -0.03 13.85 -1.44
N LEU A 50 -0.96 14.42 -2.21
CA LEU A 50 -1.72 13.72 -3.25
C LEU A 50 -1.27 14.27 -4.62
N PHE A 51 -0.34 13.56 -5.25
CA PHE A 51 0.24 13.98 -6.53
C PHE A 51 0.82 15.40 -6.46
N PHE A 52 0.15 16.40 -7.03
CA PHE A 52 0.61 17.79 -7.08
C PHE A 52 -0.02 18.67 -6.00
N TRP A 53 -0.91 18.12 -5.18
CA TRP A 53 -1.63 18.85 -4.14
C TRP A 53 -1.17 18.43 -2.75
N ARG A 54 -1.06 19.40 -1.83
CA ARG A 54 -0.90 19.17 -0.40
C ARG A 54 -2.32 19.09 0.18
N THR A 55 -2.68 17.94 0.72
CA THR A 55 -4.02 17.68 1.26
C THR A 55 -3.91 17.44 2.75
N GLY A 56 -4.90 17.92 3.52
CA GLY A 56 -4.87 17.78 4.96
C GLY A 56 -6.19 18.09 5.63
N GLY A 57 -6.25 17.84 6.93
CA GLY A 57 -7.44 18.07 7.72
C GLY A 57 -7.30 17.58 9.16
N ALA A 58 -8.42 17.64 9.87
CA ALA A 58 -8.55 17.17 11.25
C ALA A 58 -9.79 16.27 11.35
N GLY A 59 -9.59 15.00 11.72
CA GLY A 59 -10.65 13.99 11.67
C GLY A 59 -11.29 13.87 10.30
N LEU A 60 -12.61 14.03 10.24
CA LEU A 60 -13.40 13.95 9.00
C LEU A 60 -13.53 15.30 8.27
N SER A 61 -12.86 16.36 8.75
CA SER A 61 -12.89 17.69 8.15
C SER A 61 -11.76 17.91 7.12
N GLY A 62 -11.81 19.02 6.38
CA GLY A 62 -10.84 19.35 5.33
C GLY A 62 -10.95 18.42 4.12
N ASP A 63 -9.81 17.89 3.67
CA ASP A 63 -9.73 17.03 2.48
C ASP A 63 -9.91 15.54 2.79
N PHE A 64 -10.65 15.17 3.86
CA PHE A 64 -10.75 13.77 4.34
C PHE A 64 -11.08 12.76 3.23
N TRP A 65 -11.88 13.15 2.23
CA TRP A 65 -12.26 12.30 1.09
C TRP A 65 -11.06 11.76 0.29
N THR A 66 -9.90 12.41 0.34
CA THR A 66 -8.70 11.96 -0.38
C THR A 66 -8.12 10.68 0.23
N LEU A 67 -8.26 10.47 1.54
CA LEU A 67 -7.77 9.28 2.25
C LEU A 67 -8.47 7.99 1.79
N PRO A 68 -9.82 7.85 1.81
CA PRO A 68 -10.48 6.66 1.31
C PRO A 68 -10.30 6.47 -0.20
N VAL A 69 -10.16 7.54 -0.99
CA VAL A 69 -9.84 7.42 -2.43
C VAL A 69 -8.44 6.82 -2.63
N GLN A 70 -7.42 7.32 -1.92
CA GLN A 70 -6.06 6.78 -1.99
C GLN A 70 -5.97 5.35 -1.46
N ALA A 71 -6.58 5.07 -0.31
CA ALA A 71 -6.66 3.74 0.27
C ALA A 71 -7.38 2.74 -0.65
N GLY A 72 -8.52 3.16 -1.24
CA GLY A 72 -9.29 2.36 -2.17
C GLY A 72 -8.54 2.08 -3.47
N LEU A 73 -7.96 3.12 -4.09
CA LEU A 73 -7.13 2.99 -5.30
C LEU A 73 -5.90 2.11 -5.04
N GLY A 74 -5.22 2.32 -3.92
CA GLY A 74 -4.06 1.51 -3.51
C GLY A 74 -4.43 0.04 -3.34
N THR A 75 -5.53 -0.24 -2.63
CA THR A 75 -6.03 -1.60 -2.44
C THR A 75 -6.45 -2.25 -3.76
N LEU A 76 -7.10 -1.49 -4.66
CA LEU A 76 -7.47 -1.94 -6.00
C LEU A 76 -6.23 -2.30 -6.83
N LEU A 77 -5.19 -1.47 -6.83
CA LEU A 77 -3.95 -1.73 -7.53
C LEU A 77 -3.23 -2.98 -7.00
N LEU A 78 -3.21 -3.17 -5.68
CA LEU A 78 -2.69 -4.40 -5.07
C LEU A 78 -3.50 -5.63 -5.48
N TYR A 79 -4.83 -5.53 -5.46
CA TYR A 79 -5.72 -6.60 -5.91
C TYR A 79 -5.46 -6.96 -7.38
N LEU A 80 -5.42 -5.96 -8.26
CA LEU A 80 -5.14 -6.17 -9.68
C LEU A 80 -3.73 -6.75 -9.90
N GLY A 81 -2.71 -6.22 -9.22
CA GLY A 81 -1.33 -6.70 -9.33
C GLY A 81 -1.14 -8.14 -8.86
N LEU A 82 -1.80 -8.55 -7.77
CA LEU A 82 -1.65 -9.89 -7.19
C LEU A 82 -2.59 -10.94 -7.78
N ARG A 83 -3.84 -10.57 -8.08
CA ARG A 83 -4.91 -11.53 -8.46
C ARG A 83 -5.27 -11.49 -9.94
N HIS A 84 -5.19 -10.33 -10.57
CA HIS A 84 -5.55 -10.13 -11.99
C HIS A 84 -4.42 -9.47 -12.77
N PRO A 85 -3.22 -10.08 -12.79
CA PRO A 85 -2.06 -9.47 -13.42
C PRO A 85 -2.34 -9.28 -14.93
N SER A 86 -2.41 -8.01 -15.36
CA SER A 86 -2.66 -7.61 -16.75
C SER A 86 -1.69 -6.52 -17.18
N ARG A 87 -1.43 -6.34 -18.49
CA ARG A 87 -0.57 -5.22 -18.98
C ARG A 87 -1.06 -3.90 -18.42
N PHE A 88 -2.38 -3.70 -18.45
CA PHE A 88 -3.04 -2.52 -17.91
C PHE A 88 -2.74 -2.32 -16.43
N SER A 89 -2.87 -3.35 -15.58
CA SER A 89 -2.62 -3.20 -14.14
C SER A 89 -1.18 -2.76 -13.83
N TYR A 90 -0.18 -3.24 -14.58
CA TYR A 90 1.22 -2.83 -14.36
C TYR A 90 1.52 -1.43 -14.86
N TRP A 91 1.03 -1.08 -16.05
CA TRP A 91 1.19 0.29 -16.54
C TRP A 91 0.48 1.27 -15.63
N PHE A 92 -0.71 0.91 -15.14
CA PHE A 92 -1.44 1.73 -14.20
C PHE A 92 -0.69 1.87 -12.86
N LEU A 93 -0.18 0.77 -12.30
CA LEU A 93 0.68 0.78 -11.11
C LEU A 93 1.94 1.64 -11.33
N ALA A 94 2.62 1.50 -12.47
CA ALA A 94 3.82 2.25 -12.81
C ALA A 94 3.54 3.76 -12.91
N ILE A 95 2.43 4.15 -13.54
CA ILE A 95 2.00 5.55 -13.63
C ILE A 95 1.73 6.11 -12.23
N VAL A 96 0.98 5.39 -11.39
CA VAL A 96 0.66 5.85 -10.03
C VAL A 96 1.93 5.98 -9.18
N LEU A 97 2.85 5.03 -9.25
CA LEU A 97 4.15 5.08 -8.57
C LEU A 97 5.04 6.22 -9.09
N ALA A 98 5.05 6.48 -10.39
CA ALA A 98 5.77 7.60 -10.97
C ALA A 98 5.19 8.94 -10.50
N LEU A 99 3.86 9.06 -10.44
CA LEU A 99 3.21 10.25 -9.90
C LEU A 99 3.52 10.43 -8.40
N TYR A 100 3.57 9.36 -7.61
CA TYR A 100 4.06 9.44 -6.22
C TYR A 100 5.52 9.87 -6.15
N ALA A 101 6.40 9.37 -7.02
CA ALA A 101 7.79 9.79 -7.06
C ALA A 101 7.93 11.30 -7.32
N VAL A 102 7.17 11.82 -8.29
CA VAL A 102 7.11 13.26 -8.59
C VAL A 102 6.53 14.04 -7.42
N SER A 103 5.47 13.54 -6.79
CA SER A 103 4.85 14.14 -5.60
C SER A 103 5.83 14.33 -4.45
N TRP A 104 6.58 13.28 -4.13
CA TRP A 104 7.63 13.31 -3.10
C TRP A 104 8.77 14.27 -3.45
N LEU A 105 9.21 14.32 -4.72
CA LEU A 105 10.21 15.29 -5.16
C LEU A 105 9.71 16.73 -5.05
N LEU A 106 8.47 16.99 -5.43
CA LEU A 106 7.88 18.32 -5.31
C LEU A 106 7.78 18.75 -3.85
N ALA A 107 7.32 17.87 -2.97
CA ALA A 107 7.26 18.14 -1.54
C ALA A 107 8.66 18.42 -0.96
N TYR A 108 9.68 17.66 -1.41
CA TYR A 108 11.08 17.92 -1.06
C TYR A 108 11.56 19.31 -1.49
N PHE A 109 11.26 19.75 -2.71
CA PHE A 109 11.73 21.05 -3.20
C PHE A 109 10.94 22.24 -2.63
N MET A 110 9.64 22.06 -2.37
CA MET A 110 8.78 23.13 -1.85
C MET A 110 8.95 23.33 -0.34
N SER A 111 9.28 22.28 0.40
CA SER A 111 9.39 22.33 1.86
C SER A 111 10.49 21.38 2.37
N PRO A 112 11.77 21.61 2.02
CA PRO A 112 12.86 20.68 2.31
C PRO A 112 13.08 20.42 3.81
N GLY A 113 12.70 21.37 4.68
CA GLY A 113 12.80 21.24 6.14
C GLY A 113 11.70 20.38 6.78
N ASP A 114 10.51 20.30 6.17
CA ASP A 114 9.34 19.64 6.76
C ASP A 114 9.43 18.10 6.67
N LEU A 115 10.25 17.58 5.76
CA LEU A 115 10.39 16.15 5.48
C LEU A 115 11.66 15.54 6.06
N VAL A 116 12.29 16.20 7.04
CA VAL A 116 13.49 15.67 7.69
C VAL A 116 13.08 14.79 8.87
N PHE A 117 13.36 13.50 8.77
CA PHE A 117 13.33 12.63 9.93
C PHE A 117 14.58 12.92 10.77
N ARG A 118 14.39 13.24 12.05
CA ARG A 118 15.48 13.41 13.02
C ARG A 118 15.49 12.25 14.00
N GLY A 119 16.51 11.40 13.88
CA GLY A 119 16.75 10.33 14.85
C GLY A 119 17.62 10.83 16.00
N ASP A 120 17.01 11.39 17.04
CA ASP A 120 17.70 12.01 18.19
C ASP A 120 18.71 11.07 18.88
N SER A 121 18.49 9.76 18.83
CA SER A 121 19.38 8.77 19.48
C SER A 121 20.61 8.38 18.64
N LEU A 122 20.59 8.59 17.32
CA LEU A 122 21.67 8.19 16.41
C LEU A 122 22.35 9.38 15.72
N GLY A 123 21.84 10.60 15.90
CA GLY A 123 22.34 11.79 15.20
C GLY A 123 22.17 11.70 13.68
N VAL A 124 21.28 10.82 13.20
CA VAL A 124 21.02 10.62 11.77
C VAL A 124 19.83 11.48 11.38
N GLU A 125 20.05 12.38 10.43
CA GLU A 125 19.00 13.11 9.74
C GLU A 125 18.86 12.55 8.32
N PHE A 126 17.66 12.17 7.91
CA PHE A 126 17.40 11.78 6.52
C PHE A 126 16.15 12.46 6.00
N ASN A 127 16.20 12.86 4.73
CA ASN A 127 15.06 13.49 4.08
C ASN A 127 14.10 12.42 3.56
N ILE A 128 12.94 12.29 4.21
CA ILE A 128 11.87 11.36 3.86
C ILE A 128 11.35 11.65 2.45
N GLY A 129 11.32 12.90 2.01
CA GLY A 129 10.90 13.29 0.67
C GLY A 129 11.77 12.65 -0.41
N LEU A 130 13.10 12.80 -0.30
CA LEU A 130 14.02 12.17 -1.25
C LEU A 130 13.96 10.63 -1.18
N ALA A 131 13.86 10.06 0.02
CA ALA A 131 13.74 8.62 0.21
C ALA A 131 12.45 8.07 -0.41
N GLY A 132 11.31 8.73 -0.19
CA GLY A 132 10.00 8.38 -0.74
C GLY A 132 9.97 8.50 -2.26
N ALA A 133 10.61 9.54 -2.81
CA ALA A 133 10.77 9.71 -4.25
C ALA A 133 11.58 8.57 -4.88
N PHE A 134 12.75 8.27 -4.31
CA PHE A 134 13.60 7.19 -4.78
C PHE A 134 12.89 5.84 -4.70
N TYR A 135 12.26 5.55 -3.56
CA TYR A 135 11.49 4.33 -3.35
C TYR A 135 10.39 4.15 -4.40
N SER A 136 9.60 5.20 -4.63
CA SER A 136 8.50 5.18 -5.60
C SER A 136 9.01 5.01 -7.03
N ALA A 137 10.13 5.66 -7.39
CA ALA A 137 10.76 5.52 -8.69
C ALA A 137 11.29 4.09 -8.95
N VAL A 138 11.94 3.47 -7.95
CA VAL A 138 12.41 2.08 -8.04
C VAL A 138 11.25 1.11 -8.17
N ALA A 139 10.18 1.30 -7.39
CA ALA A 139 8.97 0.50 -7.51
C ALA A 139 8.32 0.65 -8.89
N ALA A 140 8.25 1.87 -9.43
CA ALA A 140 7.74 2.13 -10.79
C ALA A 140 8.59 1.42 -11.85
N MET A 141 9.92 1.45 -11.72
CA MET A 141 10.83 0.73 -12.59
C MET A 141 10.54 -0.78 -12.56
N PHE A 142 10.36 -1.38 -11.38
CA PHE A 142 10.00 -2.80 -11.29
C PHE A 142 8.64 -3.11 -11.89
N ALA A 143 7.65 -2.21 -11.77
CA ALA A 143 6.36 -2.37 -12.45
C ALA A 143 6.51 -2.36 -13.98
N ILE A 144 7.36 -1.48 -14.53
CA ILE A 144 7.68 -1.42 -15.97
C ILE A 144 8.40 -2.69 -16.43
N LEU A 145 9.43 -3.13 -15.70
CA LEU A 145 10.16 -4.36 -16.01
C LEU A 145 9.23 -5.58 -15.92
N GLY A 146 8.36 -5.65 -14.90
CA GLY A 146 7.31 -6.64 -14.78
C GLY A 146 6.40 -6.64 -16.01
N ALA A 147 5.88 -5.48 -16.42
CA ALA A 147 5.05 -5.35 -17.62
C ALA A 147 5.78 -5.84 -18.89
N ARG A 148 7.03 -5.45 -19.07
CA ARG A 148 7.86 -5.81 -20.24
C ARG A 148 8.14 -7.31 -20.28
N PHE A 149 8.67 -7.89 -19.20
CA PHE A 149 9.14 -9.28 -19.19
C PHE A 149 8.02 -10.31 -19.00
N GLU A 150 7.00 -10.00 -18.20
CA GLU A 150 5.88 -10.91 -17.98
C GLU A 150 4.95 -10.96 -19.19
N PHE A 151 4.81 -9.85 -19.93
CA PHE A 151 3.84 -9.75 -21.03
C PHE A 151 4.45 -9.71 -22.43
N ALA A 152 5.75 -9.88 -22.61
CA ALA A 152 6.36 -9.98 -23.94
C ALA A 152 5.74 -11.10 -24.82
N LEU A 153 5.18 -12.14 -24.20
CA LEU A 153 4.73 -13.35 -24.89
C LEU A 153 3.20 -13.47 -25.03
N ASP A 154 2.42 -12.43 -24.66
CA ASP A 154 0.95 -12.37 -24.76
C ASP A 154 0.19 -13.63 -24.30
N ARG A 155 0.67 -14.24 -23.21
CA ARG A 155 0.07 -15.47 -22.68
C ARG A 155 -1.12 -15.17 -21.75
N PRO A 156 -2.18 -15.99 -21.80
CA PRO A 156 -3.23 -15.96 -20.79
C PRO A 156 -2.63 -16.34 -19.43
N ARG A 157 -3.01 -15.61 -18.39
CA ARG A 157 -2.53 -15.84 -17.01
C ARG A 157 -3.63 -16.48 -16.19
N PRO A 158 -3.28 -17.46 -15.33
CA PRO A 158 -4.26 -18.01 -14.41
C PRO A 158 -4.70 -16.91 -13.43
N VAL A 159 -5.99 -16.62 -13.43
CA VAL A 159 -6.61 -15.83 -12.37
C VAL A 159 -6.73 -16.74 -11.16
N HIS A 160 -6.16 -16.32 -10.03
CA HIS A 160 -6.20 -17.11 -8.81
C HIS A 160 -7.57 -16.96 -8.14
N PRO A 161 -8.37 -18.04 -8.02
CA PRO A 161 -9.71 -17.96 -7.45
C PRO A 161 -9.64 -17.53 -5.99
N TRP A 162 -10.67 -16.79 -5.55
CA TRP A 162 -10.83 -16.44 -4.16
C TRP A 162 -11.23 -17.68 -3.35
N THR A 163 -10.47 -18.01 -2.31
CA THR A 163 -10.70 -19.20 -1.48
C THR A 163 -11.33 -18.85 -0.14
N ARG A 164 -11.90 -19.85 0.54
CA ARG A 164 -12.39 -19.68 1.93
C ARG A 164 -11.30 -19.19 2.88
N ALA A 165 -10.05 -19.61 2.68
CA ALA A 165 -8.94 -19.14 3.50
C ALA A 165 -8.72 -17.62 3.35
N ASN A 166 -8.87 -17.07 2.14
CA ASN A 166 -8.78 -15.63 1.91
C ASN A 166 -9.89 -14.88 2.64
N THR A 167 -11.12 -15.39 2.57
CA THR A 167 -12.26 -14.83 3.31
C THR A 167 -12.01 -14.86 4.82
N ILE A 168 -11.54 -15.98 5.38
CA ILE A 168 -11.27 -16.09 6.83
C ILE A 168 -10.20 -15.09 7.25
N VAL A 169 -9.11 -14.95 6.49
CA VAL A 169 -8.06 -13.95 6.78
C VAL A 169 -8.59 -12.52 6.71
N LEU A 170 -9.44 -12.21 5.73
CA LEU A 170 -10.07 -10.88 5.63
C LEU A 170 -11.04 -10.62 6.78
N LEU A 171 -11.79 -11.63 7.23
CA LEU A 171 -12.65 -11.54 8.41
C LEU A 171 -11.83 -11.33 9.68
N MET A 172 -10.66 -11.97 9.82
CA MET A 172 -9.73 -11.70 10.92
C MET A 172 -9.23 -10.25 10.88
N ALA A 173 -8.89 -9.72 9.69
CA ALA A 173 -8.53 -8.32 9.54
C ALA A 173 -9.68 -7.38 9.94
N LEU A 174 -10.92 -7.71 9.56
CA LEU A 174 -12.10 -6.93 9.93
C LEU A 174 -12.38 -6.99 11.45
N ALA A 175 -12.14 -8.14 12.08
CA ALA A 175 -12.31 -8.32 13.52
C ALA A 175 -11.33 -7.49 14.37
N ILE A 176 -10.26 -6.94 13.78
CA ILE A 176 -9.34 -6.00 14.45
C ILE A 176 -9.97 -4.61 14.60
N VAL A 177 -10.92 -4.23 13.75
CA VAL A 177 -11.53 -2.88 13.73
C VAL A 177 -12.17 -2.48 15.08
N PRO A 178 -12.96 -3.33 15.75
CA PRO A 178 -13.47 -3.01 17.09
C PRO A 178 -12.37 -2.76 18.12
N ALA A 179 -11.26 -3.51 18.07
CA ALA A 179 -10.14 -3.33 18.98
C ALA A 179 -9.42 -2.00 18.72
N GLN A 180 -9.20 -1.64 17.44
CA GLN A 180 -8.66 -0.33 17.06
C GLN A 180 -9.55 0.80 17.56
N PHE A 181 -10.88 0.68 17.40
CA PHE A 181 -11.82 1.69 17.89
C PHE A 181 -11.68 1.91 19.40
N ILE A 182 -11.58 0.84 20.19
CA ILE A 182 -11.38 0.94 21.64
C ILE A 182 -10.02 1.57 21.97
N LEU A 183 -8.96 1.18 21.28
CA LEU A 183 -7.59 1.64 21.54
C LEU A 183 -7.40 3.12 21.20
N PHE A 184 -7.86 3.55 20.03
CA PHE A 184 -7.70 4.94 19.58
C PHE A 184 -8.66 5.89 20.30
N ASN A 185 -9.86 5.45 20.67
CA ASN A 185 -10.83 6.28 21.37
C ASN A 185 -10.59 6.31 22.90
N ARG A 186 -9.65 5.52 23.44
CA ARG A 186 -9.32 5.50 24.87
C ARG A 186 -7.86 5.83 25.11
N GLY A 187 -7.62 7.03 25.60
CA GLY A 187 -6.31 7.45 26.11
C GLY A 187 -5.83 8.72 25.44
N PRO A 188 -4.77 9.33 25.99
CA PRO A 188 -4.16 10.50 25.38
C PRO A 188 -3.52 10.14 24.04
N GLN A 189 -3.52 11.10 23.10
CA GLN A 189 -2.71 11.00 21.89
C GLN A 189 -1.24 10.74 22.25
N HIS A 190 -0.58 9.89 21.47
CA HIS A 190 0.78 9.41 21.74
C HIS A 190 0.95 8.57 23.03
N GLY A 191 -0.14 8.16 23.67
CA GLY A 191 -0.10 7.20 24.79
C GLY A 191 0.14 5.75 24.33
N ALA A 192 0.29 4.84 25.31
CA ALA A 192 0.48 3.41 25.02
C ALA A 192 -0.67 2.80 24.20
N ASN A 193 -1.92 3.24 24.45
CA ASN A 193 -3.07 2.76 23.69
C ASN A 193 -3.04 3.21 22.23
N ASP A 194 -2.58 4.44 21.96
CA ASP A 194 -2.38 4.95 20.60
C ASP A 194 -1.35 4.10 19.84
N ALA A 195 -0.20 3.83 20.46
CA ALA A 195 0.83 2.96 19.88
C ALA A 195 0.29 1.54 19.58
N LEU A 196 -0.48 0.96 20.51
CA LEU A 196 -1.14 -0.34 20.28
C LEU A 196 -2.17 -0.28 19.14
N GLY A 197 -2.93 0.81 19.02
CA GLY A 197 -3.85 1.04 17.91
C GLY A 197 -3.13 1.10 16.56
N VAL A 198 -1.98 1.78 16.50
CA VAL A 198 -1.11 1.80 15.32
C VAL A 198 -0.64 0.40 14.97
N TYR A 199 -0.09 -0.37 15.93
CA TYR A 199 0.34 -1.75 15.68
C TYR A 199 -0.81 -2.66 15.23
N ALA A 200 -2.00 -2.51 15.82
CA ALA A 200 -3.19 -3.22 15.37
C ALA A 200 -3.54 -2.89 13.91
N THR A 201 -3.36 -1.63 13.49
CA THR A 201 -3.55 -1.19 12.10
C THR A 201 -2.50 -1.78 11.15
N LEU A 202 -1.24 -1.83 11.57
CA LEU A 202 -0.19 -2.51 10.79
C LEU A 202 -0.48 -4.01 10.63
N ALA A 203 -0.94 -4.67 11.71
CA ALA A 203 -1.32 -6.08 11.69
C ALA A 203 -2.55 -6.32 10.78
N GLN A 204 -3.57 -5.47 10.87
CA GLN A 204 -4.72 -5.49 9.98
C GLN A 204 -4.29 -5.39 8.52
N TRP A 205 -3.42 -4.44 8.20
CA TRP A 205 -2.88 -4.27 6.84
C TRP A 205 -2.12 -5.51 6.37
N GLY A 206 -1.27 -6.08 7.23
CA GLY A 206 -0.57 -7.34 6.96
C GLY A 206 -1.54 -8.49 6.63
N LEU A 207 -2.64 -8.62 7.37
CA LEU A 207 -3.68 -9.61 7.10
C LEU A 207 -4.39 -9.37 5.76
N ILE A 208 -4.69 -8.11 5.40
CA ILE A 208 -5.25 -7.76 4.08
C ILE A 208 -4.30 -8.23 2.97
N LEU A 209 -3.00 -7.92 3.08
CA LEU A 209 -2.00 -8.37 2.11
C LEU A 209 -1.90 -9.88 2.04
N LEU A 210 -1.94 -10.58 3.19
CA LEU A 210 -1.95 -12.04 3.23
C LEU A 210 -3.21 -12.62 2.58
N ALA A 211 -4.39 -12.02 2.77
CA ALA A 211 -5.62 -12.43 2.09
C ALA A 211 -5.48 -12.28 0.57
N LEU A 212 -4.85 -11.20 0.11
CA LEU A 212 -4.59 -10.99 -1.32
C LEU A 212 -3.55 -11.97 -1.88
N LEU A 213 -2.50 -12.29 -1.13
CA LEU A 213 -1.41 -13.20 -1.54
C LEU A 213 -1.76 -14.69 -1.44
N ALA A 214 -2.58 -15.09 -0.47
CA ALA A 214 -2.75 -16.48 -0.10
C ALA A 214 -3.35 -17.30 -1.25
N ASN A 215 -2.48 -18.01 -1.96
CA ASN A 215 -2.78 -19.03 -2.92
C ASN A 215 -2.29 -20.35 -2.33
N ARG A 216 -3.18 -21.09 -1.66
CA ARG A 216 -2.90 -22.51 -1.42
C ARG A 216 -3.41 -23.25 -2.64
N PRO A 217 -2.52 -23.85 -3.47
CA PRO A 217 -2.99 -24.81 -4.45
C PRO A 217 -3.76 -25.87 -3.67
N HIS A 218 -4.99 -26.17 -4.09
CA HIS A 218 -5.66 -27.37 -3.64
C HIS A 218 -4.69 -28.53 -3.93
N ARG A 219 -4.04 -29.05 -2.88
CA ARG A 219 -3.49 -30.41 -2.94
C ARG A 219 -4.72 -31.24 -3.27
N ARG A 220 -4.79 -31.74 -4.51
CA ARG A 220 -5.72 -32.79 -4.87
C ARG A 220 -5.34 -33.96 -3.97
N LEU A 221 -6.12 -34.15 -2.91
CA LEU A 221 -6.11 -35.38 -2.12
C LEU A 221 -6.82 -36.46 -2.92
#